data_AF-A0A075MPX5-F1
#
_entry.id   AF-A0A075MPX5-F1
#
_cell.length_a   1.000
_cell.length_b   1.000
_cell.length_c   1.000
_cell.angle_alpha   90.00
_cell.angle_beta   90.00
_cell.angle_gamma   90.00
#
_symmetry.space_group_name_H-M   'P 1'
#
loop_
_entity.id
_entity.type
_entity.pdbx_description
1 polymer ?
#
loop_
_entity_poly.entity_id
_entity_poly.type
_entity_poly.pdbx_seq_one_letter_code
_entity_poly.pdbx_strand_id
1 'polypeptide(L)' 'MKETSGAPKDGHERIVADRDGGKHLEYFRNGSWRHDATRCKAKINKECRK' A
#
# COMPACT_ATOMS: atom_id res chain seq x y z
N MET A 1 20.92 -9.77 -9.39
CA MET A 1 20.21 -8.59 -9.90
C MET A 1 19.83 -7.76 -8.68
N LYS A 2 20.54 -6.66 -8.39
CA LYS A 2 20.23 -5.80 -7.24
C LYS A 2 18.97 -5.02 -7.58
N GLU A 3 17.89 -5.27 -6.86
CA GLU A 3 16.66 -4.48 -6.92
C GLU A 3 17.04 -3.02 -6.71
N THR A 4 16.89 -2.21 -7.76
CA THR A 4 17.16 -0.79 -7.68
C THR A 4 16.22 -0.23 -6.62
N SER A 5 16.76 0.22 -5.50
CA SER A 5 16.04 0.96 -4.47
C SER A 5 15.74 2.36 -5.02
N GLY A 6 15.05 2.44 -6.14
CA GLY A 6 14.53 3.68 -6.67
C GLY A 6 13.45 4.16 -5.73
N ALA A 7 13.55 5.41 -5.28
CA ALA A 7 12.50 6.01 -4.48
C ALA A 7 11.13 5.78 -5.17
N PRO A 8 10.11 5.34 -4.42
CA PRO A 8 8.78 5.16 -5.00
C PRO A 8 8.33 6.48 -5.65
N LYS A 9 7.75 6.39 -6.84
CA LYS A 9 7.20 7.53 -7.56
C LYS A 9 5.75 7.74 -7.17
N ASP A 10 5.24 8.95 -7.35
CA ASP A 10 3.81 9.23 -7.19
C ASP A 10 2.95 8.23 -7.98
N GLY A 11 1.97 7.64 -7.30
CA GLY A 11 1.08 6.63 -7.85
C GLY A 11 1.57 5.19 -7.72
N HIS A 12 2.78 4.95 -7.20
CA HIS A 12 3.24 3.58 -6.92
C HIS A 12 2.38 2.96 -5.81
N GLU A 13 1.87 1.75 -6.02
CA GLU A 13 1.02 1.04 -5.05
C GLU A 13 1.80 -0.12 -4.43
N ARG A 14 1.60 -0.36 -3.13
CA ARG A 14 2.10 -1.55 -2.43
C ARG A 14 1.02 -2.12 -1.53
N ILE A 15 1.09 -3.43 -1.29
CA ILE A 15 0.26 -4.09 -0.28
C ILE A 15 1.15 -4.33 0.93
N VAL A 16 0.76 -3.80 2.08
CA VAL A 16 1.39 -4.07 3.37
C VAL A 16 0.46 -4.91 4.23
N ALA A 17 1.03 -5.73 5.10
CA ALA A 17 0.28 -6.43 6.13
C ALA A 17 0.59 -5.79 7.48
N ASP A 18 -0.47 -5.45 8.21
CA ASP A 18 -0.39 -5.01 9.59
C ASP A 18 -0.07 -6.18 10.52
N ARG A 19 0.34 -5.85 11.75
CA ARG A 19 0.75 -6.85 12.75
C ARG A 19 -0.37 -7.84 13.12
N ASP A 20 -1.63 -7.44 12.93
CA ASP A 20 -2.82 -8.25 13.15
C ASP A 20 -3.14 -9.19 11.97
N GLY A 21 -2.35 -9.13 10.89
CA GLY A 21 -2.59 -9.88 9.64
C GLY A 21 -3.53 -9.20 8.66
N GLY A 22 -4.09 -8.04 9.02
CA GLY A 22 -4.87 -7.20 8.11
C GLY A 22 -4.01 -6.73 6.94
N LYS A 23 -4.49 -6.86 5.71
CA LYS A 23 -3.79 -6.38 4.52
C LYS A 23 -4.30 -4.99 4.16
N HIS A 24 -3.39 -4.13 3.72
CA HIS A 24 -3.65 -2.73 3.41
C HIS A 24 -3.00 -2.32 2.09
N LEU A 25 -3.75 -1.61 1.26
CA LEU A 25 -3.24 -1.00 0.03
C LEU A 25 -2.74 0.40 0.35
N GLU A 26 -1.44 0.62 0.19
CA GLU A 26 -0.82 1.94 0.28
C GLU A 26 -0.39 2.41 -1.11
N TYR A 27 -0.52 3.70 -1.35
CA TYR A 27 -0.01 4.37 -2.53
C TYR A 27 0.96 5.45 -2.12
N PHE A 28 2.05 5.58 -2.86
CA PHE A 28 3.00 6.65 -2.66
C PHE A 28 2.47 7.92 -3.30
N ARG A 29 2.36 8.98 -2.49
CA ARG A 29 1.99 10.32 -2.97
C ARG A 29 2.71 11.38 -2.18
N ASN A 30 3.32 12.32 -2.90
CA ASN A 30 4.01 13.49 -2.37
C ASN A 30 5.04 13.13 -1.29
N GLY A 31 5.93 12.17 -1.57
CA GLY A 31 6.99 11.78 -0.65
C GLY A 31 6.58 10.84 0.50
N SER A 32 5.30 10.44 0.57
CA SER A 32 4.77 9.65 1.68
C SER A 32 3.88 8.51 1.20
N TRP A 33 3.90 7.39 1.93
CA TRP A 33 2.92 6.32 1.75
C TRP A 33 1.60 6.71 2.40
N ARG A 34 0.52 6.59 1.65
CA ARG A 34 -0.84 6.87 2.08
C ARG A 34 -1.69 5.64 1.88
N HIS A 35 -2.58 5.36 2.83
CA HIS A 35 -3.53 4.27 2.71
C HIS A 35 -4.68 4.64 1.74
N ASP A 36 -4.94 3.82 0.73
CA ASP A 36 -6.08 3.98 -0.18
C ASP A 36 -7.28 3.19 0.36
N ALA A 37 -8.07 3.76 1.26
CA ALA A 37 -9.21 3.04 1.86
C ALA A 37 -10.25 2.59 0.82
N THR A 38 -10.42 3.33 -0.27
CA THR A 38 -11.40 3.07 -1.33
C THR A 38 -11.04 1.82 -2.12
N ARG A 39 -9.80 1.76 -2.63
CA ARG A 39 -9.29 0.62 -3.40
C ARG A 39 -8.85 -0.52 -2.51
N CYS A 40 -8.47 -0.26 -1.26
CA CYS A 40 -8.11 -1.30 -0.31
C CYS A 40 -9.29 -2.25 -0.07
N LYS A 41 -10.51 -1.75 0.17
CA LYS A 41 -11.69 -2.63 0.31
C LYS A 41 -11.96 -3.47 -0.95
N ALA A 42 -11.70 -2.91 -2.13
CA ALA A 42 -11.91 -3.58 -3.41
C ALA A 42 -10.82 -4.62 -3.75
N LYS A 43 -9.53 -4.31 -3.52
CA LYS A 43 -8.39 -5.20 -3.81
C LYS A 43 -8.14 -6.22 -2.69
N ILE A 44 -8.40 -5.84 -1.44
CA ILE A 44 -8.05 -6.58 -0.24
C ILE A 44 -9.30 -7.24 0.40
N ASN A 45 -10.35 -7.42 -0.40
CA ASN A 45 -11.53 -8.23 -0.09
C ASN A 45 -12.03 -8.12 1.37
N LYS A 46 -12.30 -6.89 1.82
CA LYS A 46 -12.79 -6.56 3.18
C LYS A 46 -11.84 -6.85 4.36
N GLU A 47 -10.61 -7.29 4.14
CA GLU A 47 -9.58 -7.44 5.21
C GLU A 47 -8.96 -6.09 5.64
N CYS A 48 -9.33 -5.00 4.98
CA CYS A 48 -8.93 -3.64 5.34
C CYS A 48 -9.53 -3.22 6.69
N ARG A 49 -8.75 -3.32 7.77
CA ARG A 49 -9.10 -2.86 9.13
C ARG A 49 -8.38 -1.57 9.47
N LYS A 50 -8.83 -0.42 8.95
CA LYS A 50 -8.29 0.90 9.36
C LYS A 50 -9.38 1.73 10.02
#